data_AF-A0A9D0Z635-F1
#
_entry.id   AF-A0A9D0Z635-F1
#
_cell.length_a   1.000
_cell.length_b   1.000
_cell.length_c   1.000
_cell.angle_alpha   90.00
_cell.angle_beta   90.00
_cell.angle_gamma   90.00
#
_symmetry.space_group_name_H-M   'P 1'
#
loop_
_entity.id
_entity.type
_entity.pdbx_description
1 polymer ?
#
loop_
_entity_poly.entity_id
_entity_poly.type
_entity_poly.pdbx_seq_one_letter_code
_entity_poly.pdbx_strand_id
1 'polypeptide(L)'
;MTAPKARIWELDAFRGVAILAVILVHLLFDLRYFLGLNLGYDNTVFQFIMQYGGVVFVVLSGICVTLGRRSLRRGLIVFGCAMAVTLVTEAMVWLGLDSGSIVVRFGVLHLLGLCMLLWPLLRRLPTGAMAVLGLVLVVLGYWFRTFQVEAVWLFPLGLTAPGFSSSDYFPLLPHLGWFLLGAVLGRTAYREKQTLLPRVNAQAAPIRFFSWCGRMSLFLYLGHQPVLYALVSAIAALRG
;
A
#
# COMPACT_ATOMS: atom_id res chain seq x y z
N MET A 1 22.08 -29.57 -3.58
CA MET A 1 21.69 -28.37 -2.81
C MET A 1 21.27 -27.29 -3.81
N THR A 2 19.99 -26.97 -3.93
CA THR A 2 19.55 -25.89 -4.82
C THR A 2 20.06 -24.58 -4.24
N ALA A 3 20.86 -23.83 -5.00
CA ALA A 3 21.34 -22.51 -4.59
C ALA A 3 20.17 -21.68 -4.02
N PRO A 4 20.37 -20.98 -2.87
CA PRO A 4 19.32 -20.13 -2.33
C PRO A 4 18.91 -19.14 -3.42
N LYS A 5 17.60 -19.10 -3.71
CA LYS A 5 17.03 -18.23 -4.73
C LYS A 5 17.54 -16.81 -4.52
N ALA A 6 18.34 -16.29 -5.45
CA ALA A 6 18.83 -14.91 -5.39
C ALA A 6 17.63 -13.97 -5.29
N ARG A 7 17.55 -13.21 -4.19
CA ARG A 7 16.53 -12.18 -4.04
C ARG A 7 16.89 -11.00 -4.93
N ILE A 8 15.86 -10.40 -5.53
CA ILE A 8 16.01 -9.22 -6.37
C ILE A 8 16.09 -8.01 -5.43
N TRP A 9 17.31 -7.53 -5.21
CA TRP A 9 17.59 -6.51 -4.20
C TRP A 9 16.87 -5.19 -4.50
N GLU A 10 16.73 -4.82 -5.78
CA GLU A 10 16.16 -3.53 -6.15
C GLU A 10 14.67 -3.46 -5.83
N LEU A 11 13.93 -4.57 -5.95
CA LEU A 11 12.52 -4.63 -5.57
C LEU A 11 12.33 -4.51 -4.06
N ASP A 12 13.22 -5.12 -3.27
CA ASP A 12 13.24 -4.94 -1.82
C ASP A 12 13.59 -3.47 -1.47
N ALA A 13 14.60 -2.87 -2.13
CA ALA A 13 14.99 -1.49 -1.90
C ALA A 13 13.87 -0.49 -2.25
N PHE A 14 13.24 -0.62 -3.42
CA PHE A 14 12.13 0.25 -3.83
C PHE A 14 10.92 0.14 -2.90
N ARG A 15 10.61 -1.07 -2.41
CA ARG A 15 9.58 -1.24 -1.36
C ARG A 15 9.97 -0.55 -0.06
N GLY A 16 11.26 -0.56 0.30
CA GLY A 16 11.81 0.16 1.44
C GLY A 16 11.65 1.67 1.32
N VAL A 17 12.00 2.22 0.16
CA VAL A 17 11.79 3.64 -0.13
C VAL A 17 10.30 3.99 -0.05
N ALA A 18 9.43 3.19 -0.67
CA ALA A 18 7.99 3.42 -0.67
C ALA A 18 7.38 3.39 0.75
N ILE A 19 7.76 2.44 1.60
CA ILE A 19 7.23 2.40 2.97
C ILE A 19 7.73 3.57 3.82
N LEU A 20 9.00 3.96 3.69
CA LEU A 20 9.52 5.13 4.40
C LEU A 20 8.85 6.43 3.94
N ALA A 21 8.53 6.53 2.66
CA ALA A 21 7.78 7.67 2.12
C ALA A 21 6.36 7.75 2.72
N VAL A 22 5.64 6.61 2.84
CA VAL A 22 4.32 6.57 3.51
C VAL A 22 4.43 6.99 4.99
N ILE A 23 5.44 6.50 5.70
CA ILE A 23 5.68 6.87 7.11
C ILE A 23 5.92 8.39 7.23
N LEU A 24 6.72 8.96 6.33
CA LEU A 24 6.99 10.40 6.31
C LEU A 24 5.72 11.22 6.02
N VAL A 25 4.89 10.77 5.07
CA VAL A 25 3.61 11.41 4.76
C VAL A 25 2.70 11.43 5.98
N HIS A 26 2.52 10.30 6.66
CA HIS A 26 1.69 10.24 7.86
C HIS A 26 2.28 11.06 9.02
N LEU A 27 3.60 11.04 9.21
CA LEU A 27 4.25 11.89 10.22
C LEU A 27 3.96 13.38 9.98
N LEU A 28 4.11 13.87 8.74
CA LEU A 28 3.84 15.27 8.42
C LEU A 28 2.36 15.62 8.53
N PHE A 29 1.46 14.70 8.20
CA PHE A 29 0.03 14.85 8.44
C PHE A 29 -0.28 14.96 9.95
N ASP A 30 0.25 14.05 10.77
CA ASP A 30 0.03 14.03 12.22
C ASP A 30 0.60 15.31 12.88
N LEU A 31 1.78 15.77 12.48
CA LEU A 31 2.36 17.02 12.98
C LEU A 31 1.49 18.24 12.62
N ARG A 32 0.88 18.25 11.44
CA ARG A 32 -0.05 19.29 11.04
C ARG A 32 -1.36 19.20 11.83
N TYR A 33 -1.90 18.00 12.00
CA TYR A 33 -3.19 17.78 12.64
C TYR A 33 -3.15 18.05 14.15
N PHE A 34 -2.16 17.49 14.86
CA PHE A 34 -2.07 17.59 16.32
C PHE A 34 -1.28 18.81 16.82
N LEU A 35 -0.27 19.28 16.08
CA LEU A 35 0.60 20.38 16.51
C LEU A 35 0.43 21.67 15.69
N GLY A 36 -0.41 21.66 14.65
CA GLY A 36 -0.58 22.81 13.74
C GLY A 36 0.65 23.13 12.88
N LEU A 37 1.65 22.24 12.83
CA LEU A 37 2.91 22.49 12.13
C LEU A 37 2.78 22.18 10.64
N ASN A 38 2.75 23.20 9.79
CA ASN A 38 2.66 23.04 8.33
C ASN A 38 4.05 22.87 7.68
N LEU A 39 4.68 21.72 7.90
CA LEU A 39 6.04 21.44 7.41
C LEU A 39 6.02 20.85 5.99
N GLY A 40 6.37 21.67 4.99
CA GLY A 40 6.63 21.19 3.63
C GLY A 40 5.40 20.64 2.89
N TYR A 41 4.19 20.92 3.37
CA TYR A 41 2.96 20.42 2.79
C TYR A 41 2.68 21.01 1.40
N ASP A 42 3.14 22.24 1.13
CA ASP A 42 3.00 22.89 -0.18
C ASP A 42 4.07 22.44 -1.19
N ASN A 43 5.02 21.58 -0.76
CA ASN A 43 6.05 21.06 -1.63
C ASN A 43 5.45 20.14 -2.71
N THR A 44 5.75 20.42 -3.97
CA THR A 44 5.21 19.67 -5.12
C THR A 44 5.64 18.19 -5.12
N VAL A 45 6.85 17.89 -4.67
CA VAL A 45 7.34 16.50 -4.55
C VAL A 45 6.60 15.77 -3.43
N PHE A 46 6.37 16.43 -2.29
CA PHE A 46 5.57 15.86 -1.20
C PHE A 46 4.13 15.57 -1.65
N GLN A 47 3.47 16.52 -2.30
CA GLN A 47 2.13 16.34 -2.86
C GLN A 47 2.07 15.19 -3.87
N PHE A 48 3.07 15.08 -4.74
CA PHE A 48 3.19 13.96 -5.67
C PHE A 48 3.32 12.61 -4.95
N ILE A 49 4.18 12.52 -3.92
CA ILE A 49 4.37 11.31 -3.13
C ILE A 49 3.08 10.94 -2.38
N MET A 50 2.41 11.92 -1.76
CA MET A 50 1.15 11.71 -1.05
C MET A 50 0.06 11.18 -2.01
N GLN A 51 -0.05 11.76 -3.20
CA GLN A 51 -1.08 11.40 -4.19
C GLN A 51 -0.82 10.06 -4.89
N TYR A 52 0.45 9.75 -5.22
CA TYR A 52 0.79 8.61 -6.09
C TYR A 52 1.66 7.54 -5.42
N GLY A 53 2.18 7.78 -4.21
CA GLY A 53 3.05 6.83 -3.49
C GLY A 53 2.36 5.49 -3.25
N GLY A 54 1.08 5.51 -2.94
CA GLY A 54 0.26 4.30 -2.82
C GLY A 54 0.17 3.50 -4.12
N VAL A 55 0.04 4.16 -5.27
CA VAL A 55 0.01 3.50 -6.59
C VAL A 55 1.34 2.80 -6.87
N VAL A 56 2.47 3.44 -6.56
CA VAL A 56 3.80 2.82 -6.70
C VAL A 56 3.89 1.54 -5.85
N PHE A 57 3.40 1.58 -4.61
CA PHE A 57 3.40 0.42 -3.72
C PHE A 57 2.54 -0.74 -4.25
N VAL A 58 1.40 -0.42 -4.87
CA VAL A 58 0.51 -1.39 -5.52
C VAL A 58 1.14 -2.02 -6.76
N VAL A 59 1.78 -1.22 -7.62
CA VAL A 59 2.51 -1.71 -8.80
C VAL A 59 3.68 -2.61 -8.38
N LEU A 60 4.48 -2.20 -7.39
CA LEU A 60 5.57 -3.00 -6.84
C LEU A 60 5.06 -4.34 -6.29
N SER A 61 3.92 -4.33 -5.60
CA SER A 61 3.27 -5.54 -5.10
C SER A 61 2.85 -6.47 -6.25
N GLY A 62 2.34 -5.90 -7.35
CA GLY A 62 2.04 -6.62 -8.59
C GLY A 62 3.28 -7.29 -9.21
N ILE A 63 4.41 -6.58 -9.26
CA ILE A 63 5.67 -7.17 -9.73
C ILE A 63 6.09 -8.33 -8.81
N CYS A 64 6.10 -8.11 -7.49
CA CYS A 64 6.53 -9.11 -6.51
C CYS A 64 5.65 -10.37 -6.47
N VAL A 65 4.37 -10.28 -6.83
CA VAL A 65 3.47 -11.45 -6.79
C VAL A 65 3.85 -12.50 -7.83
N THR A 66 4.41 -12.10 -8.99
CA THR A 66 4.84 -13.02 -10.07
C THR A 66 6.06 -13.86 -9.68
N LEU A 67 6.88 -13.33 -8.78
CA LEU A 67 8.14 -13.94 -8.33
C LEU A 67 7.93 -14.95 -7.20
N GLY A 68 6.89 -14.76 -6.40
CA GLY A 68 6.55 -15.61 -5.25
C GLY A 68 5.63 -16.78 -5.59
N ARG A 69 5.73 -17.87 -4.81
CA ARG A 69 4.89 -19.07 -4.99
C ARG A 69 3.70 -19.17 -4.03
N ARG A 70 3.75 -18.45 -2.90
CA ARG A 70 2.76 -18.52 -1.81
C ARG A 70 1.93 -17.23 -1.74
N SER A 71 1.26 -16.86 -2.84
CA SER A 71 0.44 -15.63 -2.85
C SER A 71 -0.74 -15.74 -1.89
N LEU A 72 -1.48 -16.88 -1.90
CA LEU A 72 -2.63 -17.09 -1.02
C LEU A 72 -2.29 -16.93 0.47
N ARG A 73 -1.29 -17.67 0.96
CA ARG A 73 -0.87 -17.57 2.38
C ARG A 73 -0.47 -16.14 2.76
N ARG A 74 0.29 -15.45 1.88
CA ARG A 74 0.67 -14.04 2.13
C ARG A 74 -0.55 -13.12 2.10
N GLY A 75 -1.45 -13.31 1.14
CA GLY A 75 -2.70 -12.57 1.03
C GLY A 75 -3.58 -12.73 2.25
N LEU A 76 -3.76 -13.96 2.76
CA LEU A 76 -4.51 -14.23 4.00
C LEU A 76 -3.89 -13.52 5.21
N ILE A 77 -2.57 -13.56 5.37
CA ILE A 77 -1.89 -12.86 6.48
C ILE A 77 -2.10 -11.36 6.37
N VAL A 78 -1.82 -10.78 5.20
CA VAL A 78 -1.93 -9.32 4.98
C VAL A 78 -3.38 -8.85 5.14
N PHE A 79 -4.35 -9.58 4.58
CA PHE A 79 -5.77 -9.27 4.71
C PHE A 79 -6.24 -9.44 6.16
N GLY A 80 -5.79 -10.47 6.87
CA GLY A 80 -6.09 -10.66 8.30
C GLY A 80 -5.55 -9.53 9.16
N CYS A 81 -4.33 -9.07 8.91
CA CYS A 81 -3.80 -7.86 9.56
C CYS A 81 -4.64 -6.62 9.24
N ALA A 82 -5.11 -6.47 7.99
CA ALA A 82 -5.96 -5.37 7.59
C ALA A 82 -7.29 -5.35 8.37
N MET A 83 -7.96 -6.51 8.45
CA MET A 83 -9.19 -6.68 9.22
C MET A 83 -8.98 -6.39 10.71
N ALA A 84 -7.83 -6.77 11.28
CA ALA A 84 -7.48 -6.46 12.66
C ALA A 84 -7.33 -4.94 12.88
N VAL A 85 -6.72 -4.21 11.94
CA VAL A 85 -6.62 -2.75 11.99
C VAL A 85 -8.02 -2.11 11.94
N THR A 86 -8.89 -2.55 11.04
CA THR A 86 -10.28 -2.08 10.99
C THR A 86 -11.00 -2.32 12.32
N LEU A 87 -10.90 -3.53 12.87
CA LEU A 87 -11.54 -3.88 14.14
C LEU A 87 -11.03 -3.00 15.29
N VAL A 88 -9.71 -2.78 15.39
CA VAL A 88 -9.12 -1.93 16.44
C VAL A 88 -9.58 -0.49 16.30
N THR A 89 -9.57 0.06 15.08
CA THR A 89 -9.98 1.46 14.85
C THR A 89 -11.48 1.68 15.09
N GLU A 90 -12.35 0.75 14.70
CA GLU A 90 -13.78 0.79 15.03
C GLU A 90 -14.02 0.61 16.53
N ALA A 91 -13.27 -0.28 17.20
CA ALA A 91 -13.38 -0.47 18.64
C ALA A 91 -13.00 0.81 19.42
N MET A 92 -12.01 1.57 18.97
CA MET A 92 -11.66 2.86 19.58
C MET A 92 -12.81 3.86 19.52
N VAL A 93 -13.54 3.91 18.40
CA VAL A 93 -14.73 4.77 18.26
C VAL A 93 -15.85 4.29 19.17
N TRP A 94 -16.11 2.99 19.19
CA TRP A 94 -17.13 2.39 20.06
C TRP A 94 -16.85 2.63 21.56
N LEU A 95 -15.58 2.62 21.96
CA LEU A 95 -15.13 2.95 23.31
C LEU A 95 -15.10 4.47 23.61
N GLY A 96 -15.46 5.32 22.66
CA GLY A 96 -15.46 6.78 22.81
C GLY A 96 -14.07 7.42 22.84
N LEU A 97 -13.03 6.71 22.38
CA LEU A 97 -11.65 7.20 22.33
C LEU A 97 -11.36 8.07 21.09
N ASP A 98 -12.19 7.99 20.05
CA ASP A 98 -12.11 8.81 18.83
C ASP A 98 -13.50 9.10 18.25
N SER A 99 -13.63 10.20 17.50
CA SER A 99 -14.89 10.64 16.86
C SER A 99 -15.20 9.96 15.53
N GLY A 100 -14.39 8.99 15.09
CA GLY A 100 -14.55 8.26 13.82
C GLY A 100 -13.57 8.68 12.73
N SER A 101 -12.70 9.64 13.01
CA SER A 101 -11.71 10.20 12.09
C SER A 101 -10.60 9.21 11.72
N ILE A 102 -10.29 8.27 12.62
CA ILE A 102 -9.18 7.32 12.46
C ILE A 102 -9.60 5.98 11.86
N VAL A 103 -10.89 5.79 11.56
CA VAL A 103 -11.41 4.49 11.13
C VAL A 103 -10.86 4.11 9.77
N VAL A 104 -10.25 2.92 9.69
CA VAL A 104 -9.75 2.34 8.45
C VAL A 104 -10.78 1.34 7.92
N ARG A 105 -11.60 1.74 6.94
CA ARG A 105 -12.64 0.89 6.35
C ARG A 105 -12.12 -0.02 5.23
N PHE A 106 -11.25 0.50 4.37
CA PHE A 106 -10.63 -0.28 3.29
C PHE A 106 -9.25 0.27 2.89
N GLY A 107 -8.28 0.11 3.78
CA GLY A 107 -6.91 0.56 3.55
C GLY A 107 -6.10 -0.28 2.55
N VAL A 108 -4.84 0.11 2.33
CA VAL A 108 -3.95 -0.54 1.34
C VAL A 108 -3.70 -2.02 1.64
N LEU A 109 -3.71 -2.43 2.92
CA LEU A 109 -3.53 -3.84 3.28
C LEU A 109 -4.74 -4.70 2.87
N HIS A 110 -5.97 -4.17 2.94
CA HIS A 110 -7.17 -4.87 2.47
C HIS A 110 -7.05 -5.15 0.99
N LEU A 111 -6.74 -4.11 0.23
CA LEU A 111 -6.50 -4.18 -1.21
C LEU A 111 -5.42 -5.20 -1.56
N LEU A 112 -4.21 -5.07 -0.99
CA LEU A 112 -3.10 -5.93 -1.34
C LEU A 112 -3.33 -7.39 -0.92
N GLY A 113 -3.93 -7.59 0.24
CA GLY A 113 -4.39 -8.90 0.69
C GLY A 113 -5.33 -9.52 -0.35
N LEU A 114 -6.37 -8.80 -0.75
CA LEU A 114 -7.35 -9.22 -1.74
C LEU A 114 -6.73 -9.49 -3.12
N CYS A 115 -5.85 -8.60 -3.62
CA CYS A 115 -5.12 -8.81 -4.87
C CYS A 115 -4.29 -10.11 -4.85
N MET A 116 -3.60 -10.41 -3.74
CA MET A 116 -2.83 -11.65 -3.58
C MET A 116 -3.72 -12.90 -3.47
N LEU A 117 -4.92 -12.76 -2.90
CA LEU A 117 -5.94 -13.81 -2.84
C LEU A 117 -6.54 -14.12 -4.21
N LEU A 118 -6.79 -13.09 -5.03
CA LEU A 118 -7.29 -13.23 -6.41
C LEU A 118 -6.20 -13.72 -7.39
N TRP A 119 -4.92 -13.53 -7.05
CA TRP A 119 -3.80 -13.85 -7.94
C TRP A 119 -3.81 -15.28 -8.54
N PRO A 120 -4.13 -16.38 -7.83
CA PRO A 120 -4.14 -17.71 -8.41
C PRO A 120 -5.12 -17.90 -9.57
N LEU A 121 -6.20 -17.11 -9.59
CA LEU A 121 -7.15 -17.03 -10.69
C LEU A 121 -6.59 -16.14 -11.81
N LEU A 122 -6.21 -14.90 -11.46
CA LEU A 122 -5.72 -13.90 -12.41
C LEU A 122 -4.46 -14.34 -13.15
N ARG A 123 -3.59 -15.14 -12.50
CA ARG A 123 -2.35 -15.61 -13.11
C ARG A 123 -2.57 -16.56 -14.30
N ARG A 124 -3.77 -17.12 -14.47
CA ARG A 124 -4.10 -18.00 -15.60
C ARG A 124 -4.25 -17.23 -16.91
N LEU A 125 -4.48 -15.92 -16.84
CA LEU A 125 -4.62 -15.07 -18.02
C LEU A 125 -3.27 -14.94 -18.75
N PRO A 126 -3.25 -14.91 -20.10
CA PRO A 126 -2.07 -14.53 -20.85
C PRO A 126 -1.70 -13.07 -20.59
N THR A 127 -0.42 -12.72 -20.76
CA THR A 127 0.10 -11.38 -20.41
C THR A 127 -0.63 -10.25 -21.13
N GLY A 128 -1.00 -10.42 -22.40
CA GLY A 128 -1.78 -9.42 -23.15
C GLY A 128 -3.18 -9.17 -22.57
N ALA A 129 -3.94 -10.24 -22.29
CA ALA A 129 -5.26 -10.12 -21.68
C ALA A 129 -5.20 -9.50 -20.27
N MET A 130 -4.15 -9.83 -19.50
CA MET A 130 -3.91 -9.21 -18.19
C MET A 130 -3.63 -7.71 -18.30
N ALA A 131 -2.89 -7.27 -19.33
CA ALA A 131 -2.63 -5.85 -19.57
C ALA A 131 -3.91 -5.10 -19.96
N VAL A 132 -4.72 -5.66 -20.87
CA VAL A 132 -6.01 -5.09 -21.27
C VAL A 132 -6.95 -5.00 -20.07
N LEU A 133 -7.10 -6.08 -19.30
CA LEU A 133 -7.91 -6.08 -18.09
C LEU A 133 -7.41 -5.04 -17.09
N GLY A 134 -6.10 -4.95 -16.88
CA GLY A 134 -5.49 -3.95 -16.01
C GLY A 134 -5.86 -2.52 -16.42
N LEU A 135 -5.72 -2.19 -17.71
CA LEU A 135 -6.06 -0.88 -18.25
C LEU A 135 -7.56 -0.57 -18.12
N VAL A 136 -8.42 -1.53 -18.45
CA VAL A 136 -9.89 -1.39 -18.32
C VAL A 136 -10.28 -1.12 -16.87
N LEU A 137 -9.72 -1.86 -15.91
CA LEU A 137 -10.01 -1.64 -14.48
C LEU A 137 -9.49 -0.28 -13.98
N VAL A 138 -8.37 0.21 -14.51
CA VAL A 138 -7.88 1.56 -14.20
C VAL A 138 -8.86 2.62 -14.71
N VAL A 139 -9.25 2.54 -15.99
CA VAL A 139 -10.19 3.50 -16.60
C VAL A 139 -11.52 3.48 -15.87
N LEU A 140 -12.09 2.29 -15.63
CA LEU A 140 -13.34 2.14 -14.88
C LEU A 140 -13.23 2.69 -13.46
N GLY A 141 -12.12 2.43 -12.77
CA GLY A 141 -11.91 2.94 -11.41
C GLY A 141 -11.81 4.46 -11.33
N TYR A 142 -11.21 5.12 -12.33
CA TYR A 142 -11.21 6.57 -12.39
C TYR A 142 -12.59 7.12 -12.78
N TRP A 143 -13.32 6.43 -13.65
CA TRP A 143 -14.70 6.78 -13.97
C TRP A 143 -15.63 6.66 -12.75
N PHE A 144 -15.48 5.62 -11.92
CA PHE A 144 -16.27 5.46 -10.68
C PHE A 144 -16.09 6.62 -9.70
N ARG A 145 -14.95 7.32 -9.74
CA ARG A 145 -14.71 8.49 -8.85
C ARG A 145 -15.53 9.72 -9.24
N THR A 146 -16.20 9.74 -10.40
CA THR A 146 -16.96 10.90 -10.85
C THR A 146 -18.40 10.93 -10.32
N PHE A 147 -18.85 9.87 -9.64
CA PHE A 147 -20.19 9.77 -9.09
C PHE A 147 -20.21 9.02 -7.75
N GLN A 148 -21.31 9.15 -7.03
CA GLN A 148 -21.57 8.46 -5.76
C GLN A 148 -22.81 7.57 -5.90
N VAL A 149 -22.92 6.57 -5.03
CA VAL A 149 -24.05 5.62 -5.01
C VAL A 149 -24.60 5.47 -3.60
N GLU A 150 -25.90 5.27 -3.44
CA GLU A 150 -26.50 5.12 -2.09
C GLU A 150 -26.09 3.82 -1.38
N ALA A 151 -25.67 2.81 -2.13
CA ALA A 151 -25.27 1.52 -1.60
C ALA A 151 -23.93 1.61 -0.84
N VAL A 152 -24.02 1.81 0.48
CA VAL A 152 -22.87 1.98 1.38
C VAL A 152 -21.87 0.82 1.35
N TRP A 153 -22.28 -0.41 1.01
CA TRP A 153 -21.42 -1.59 1.02
C TRP A 153 -20.53 -1.72 -0.22
N LEU A 154 -20.67 -0.85 -1.23
CA LEU A 154 -19.88 -0.86 -2.46
C LEU A 154 -18.53 -0.13 -2.35
N PHE A 155 -18.21 0.48 -1.19
CA PHE A 155 -16.93 1.18 -1.00
C PHE A 155 -15.69 0.31 -1.31
N PRO A 156 -15.65 -1.01 -1.07
CA PRO A 156 -14.49 -1.82 -1.43
C PRO A 156 -14.24 -1.86 -2.93
N LEU A 157 -15.27 -1.70 -3.77
CA LEU A 157 -15.12 -1.67 -5.22
C LEU A 157 -14.62 -0.31 -5.75
N GLY A 158 -14.80 0.77 -4.99
CA GLY A 158 -14.48 2.13 -5.42
C GLY A 158 -15.69 3.03 -5.63
N LEU A 159 -16.88 2.55 -5.28
CA LEU A 159 -18.12 3.34 -5.31
C LEU A 159 -18.48 3.74 -3.89
N THR A 160 -18.46 5.04 -3.61
CA THR A 160 -18.71 5.57 -2.26
C THR A 160 -20.10 6.19 -2.16
N ALA A 161 -20.69 6.09 -0.97
CA ALA A 161 -21.90 6.81 -0.63
C ALA A 161 -21.60 8.24 -0.14
N PRO A 162 -22.56 9.18 -0.25
CA PRO A 162 -22.42 10.50 0.34
C PRO A 162 -22.05 10.41 1.83
N GLY A 163 -21.04 11.17 2.25
CA GLY A 163 -20.53 11.15 3.63
C GLY A 163 -19.60 9.99 3.98
N PHE A 164 -19.25 9.11 3.03
CA PHE A 164 -18.24 8.08 3.27
C PHE A 164 -16.88 8.71 3.62
N SER A 165 -16.29 8.27 4.73
CA SER A 165 -14.94 8.64 5.16
C SER A 165 -14.18 7.41 5.66
N SER A 166 -12.87 7.42 5.44
CA SER A 166 -11.93 6.40 5.92
C SER A 166 -10.55 7.03 5.99
N SER A 167 -9.83 6.82 7.10
CA SER A 167 -8.48 7.36 7.31
C SER A 167 -7.48 6.82 6.29
N ASP A 168 -7.66 5.57 5.86
CA ASP A 168 -6.93 4.97 4.75
C ASP A 168 -7.94 4.34 3.77
N TYR A 169 -7.92 4.76 2.50
CA TYR A 169 -8.88 4.29 1.49
C TYR A 169 -8.23 3.95 0.16
N PHE A 170 -8.13 2.65 -0.11
CA PHE A 170 -7.57 2.05 -1.31
C PHE A 170 -8.55 1.06 -1.94
N PRO A 171 -9.60 1.53 -2.63
CA PRO A 171 -10.60 0.66 -3.24
C PRO A 171 -10.01 -0.29 -4.29
N LEU A 172 -10.72 -1.37 -4.59
CA LEU A 172 -10.32 -2.36 -5.58
C LEU A 172 -10.12 -1.73 -6.96
N LEU A 173 -11.01 -0.84 -7.41
CA LEU A 173 -10.80 -0.06 -8.63
C LEU A 173 -10.38 1.36 -8.25
N PRO A 174 -9.34 1.96 -8.88
CA PRO A 174 -8.54 1.45 -10.01
C PRO A 174 -7.36 0.52 -9.60
N HIS A 175 -7.14 0.27 -8.31
CA HIS A 175 -5.87 -0.26 -7.83
C HIS A 175 -5.56 -1.71 -8.22
N LEU A 176 -6.57 -2.57 -8.38
CA LEU A 176 -6.40 -3.91 -8.96
C LEU A 176 -5.85 -3.81 -10.38
N GLY A 177 -6.27 -2.79 -11.13
CA GLY A 177 -5.72 -2.52 -12.46
C GLY A 177 -4.22 -2.18 -12.41
N TRP A 178 -3.81 -1.27 -11.52
CA TRP A 178 -2.40 -0.97 -11.28
C TRP A 178 -1.60 -2.19 -10.81
N PHE A 179 -2.18 -3.03 -9.95
CA PHE A 179 -1.58 -4.29 -9.52
C PHE A 179 -1.36 -5.26 -10.69
N LEU A 180 -2.35 -5.39 -11.59
CA LEU A 180 -2.23 -6.22 -12.79
C LEU A 180 -1.19 -5.70 -13.77
N LEU A 181 -1.10 -4.38 -13.97
CA LEU A 181 -0.04 -3.77 -14.78
C LEU A 181 1.35 -4.01 -14.17
N GLY A 182 1.47 -3.93 -12.84
CA GLY A 182 2.68 -4.36 -12.13
C GLY A 182 2.98 -5.85 -12.36
N ALA A 183 1.97 -6.71 -12.36
CA ALA A 183 2.16 -8.13 -12.66
C ALA A 183 2.57 -8.38 -14.12
N VAL A 184 2.10 -7.58 -15.07
CA VAL A 184 2.57 -7.59 -16.46
C VAL A 184 4.06 -7.26 -16.51
N LEU A 185 4.49 -6.17 -15.85
CA LEU A 185 5.92 -5.81 -15.72
C LEU A 185 6.73 -6.95 -15.08
N GLY A 186 6.19 -7.59 -14.03
CA GLY A 186 6.82 -8.73 -13.39
C GLY A 186 6.93 -9.97 -14.27
N ARG A 187 6.08 -10.12 -15.29
CA ARG A 187 6.15 -11.22 -16.27
C ARG A 187 7.05 -10.92 -17.46
N THR A 188 7.20 -9.65 -17.82
CA THR A 188 8.02 -9.22 -18.95
C THR A 188 9.45 -8.92 -18.48
N ALA A 189 9.63 -7.86 -17.69
CA ALA A 189 10.94 -7.39 -17.25
C ALA A 189 11.64 -8.39 -16.31
N TYR A 190 10.89 -9.03 -15.41
CA TYR A 190 11.45 -9.97 -14.43
C TYR A 190 11.20 -11.45 -14.77
N ARG A 191 11.03 -11.79 -16.06
CA ARG A 191 10.76 -13.17 -16.52
C ARG A 191 11.78 -14.18 -16.01
N GLU A 192 13.06 -13.81 -16.07
CA GLU A 192 14.19 -14.64 -15.64
C GLU A 192 14.39 -14.67 -14.12
N LYS A 193 13.66 -13.82 -13.38
CA LYS A 193 13.73 -13.69 -11.92
C LYS A 193 15.12 -13.30 -11.43
N GLN A 194 15.83 -12.52 -12.24
CA GLN A 194 17.14 -11.94 -11.95
C GLN A 194 17.03 -10.43 -11.77
N THR A 195 18.09 -9.83 -11.22
CA THR A 195 18.18 -8.37 -11.09
C THR A 195 18.32 -7.71 -12.45
N LEU A 196 17.65 -6.57 -12.64
CA LEU A 196 17.81 -5.71 -13.81
C LEU A 196 19.02 -4.78 -13.68
N LEU A 197 19.64 -4.74 -12.50
CA LEU A 197 20.75 -3.86 -12.16
C LEU A 197 21.98 -4.67 -11.69
N PRO A 198 22.52 -5.58 -12.52
CA PRO A 198 23.60 -6.49 -12.12
C PRO A 198 24.93 -5.79 -11.82
N ARG A 199 25.13 -4.58 -12.33
CA ARG A 199 26.35 -3.77 -12.14
C ARG A 199 26.34 -2.94 -10.86
N VAL A 200 25.20 -2.84 -10.18
CA VAL A 200 25.08 -2.07 -8.95
C VAL A 200 25.54 -2.91 -7.77
N ASN A 201 26.40 -2.33 -6.92
CA ASN A 201 26.85 -2.99 -5.71
C ASN A 201 25.70 -3.09 -4.70
N ALA A 202 24.97 -4.21 -4.70
CA ALA A 202 23.88 -4.47 -3.76
C ALA A 202 24.31 -4.50 -2.28
N GLN A 203 25.62 -4.55 -2.00
CA GLN A 203 26.17 -4.49 -0.64
C GLN A 203 26.44 -3.07 -0.14
N ALA A 204 26.26 -2.04 -1.00
CA ALA A 204 26.36 -0.65 -0.56
C ALA A 204 25.42 -0.38 0.61
N ALA A 205 25.89 0.34 1.64
CA ALA A 205 25.16 0.53 2.88
C ALA A 205 23.74 1.11 2.69
N PRO A 206 23.52 2.14 1.84
CA PRO A 206 22.16 2.66 1.60
C PRO A 206 21.23 1.60 1.00
N ILE A 207 21.72 0.81 0.04
CA ILE A 207 20.93 -0.24 -0.62
C ILE A 207 20.55 -1.33 0.38
N ARG A 208 21.49 -1.74 1.24
CA ARG A 208 21.22 -2.71 2.30
C ARG A 208 20.16 -2.21 3.28
N PHE A 209 20.22 -0.92 3.66
CA PHE A 209 19.24 -0.29 4.54
C PHE A 209 17.84 -0.29 3.91
N PHE A 210 17.68 0.27 2.71
CA PHE A 210 16.37 0.29 2.03
C PHE A 210 15.85 -1.13 1.75
N SER A 211 16.72 -2.06 1.37
CA SER A 211 16.33 -3.46 1.18
C SER A 211 15.85 -4.10 2.49
N TRP A 212 16.46 -3.77 3.62
CA TRP A 212 16.00 -4.21 4.93
C TRP A 212 14.62 -3.63 5.27
N CYS A 213 14.42 -2.32 5.08
CA CYS A 213 13.11 -1.69 5.25
C CYS A 213 12.04 -2.37 4.38
N GLY A 214 12.34 -2.66 3.13
CA GLY A 214 11.41 -3.35 2.24
C GLY A 214 11.06 -4.77 2.68
N ARG A 215 12.03 -5.51 3.22
CA ARG A 215 11.78 -6.84 3.82
C ARG A 215 10.90 -6.76 5.07
N MET A 216 11.03 -5.68 5.84
CA MET A 216 10.23 -5.40 7.04
C MET A 216 8.96 -4.59 6.77
N SER A 217 8.63 -4.32 5.50
CA SER A 217 7.57 -3.37 5.11
C SER A 217 6.22 -3.62 5.79
N LEU A 218 5.79 -4.87 5.97
CA LEU A 218 4.53 -5.17 6.67
C LEU A 218 4.57 -4.74 8.14
N PHE A 219 5.66 -5.02 8.85
CA PHE A 219 5.82 -4.65 10.25
C PHE A 219 5.95 -3.14 10.42
N LEU A 220 6.74 -2.50 9.56
CA LEU A 220 6.87 -1.04 9.53
C LEU A 220 5.50 -0.39 9.24
N TYR A 221 4.74 -0.93 8.29
CA TYR A 221 3.40 -0.44 7.97
C TYR A 221 2.42 -0.64 9.13
N LEU A 222 2.45 -1.75 9.86
CA LEU A 222 1.54 -1.93 11.00
C LEU A 222 1.94 -1.08 12.22
N GLY A 223 3.26 -0.93 12.45
CA GLY A 223 3.78 -0.25 13.63
C GLY A 223 3.82 1.27 13.51
N HIS A 224 3.95 1.83 12.30
CA HIS A 224 4.19 3.26 12.17
C HIS A 224 3.06 4.12 12.74
N GLN A 225 1.79 3.89 12.37
CA GLN A 225 0.73 4.79 12.79
C GLN A 225 0.49 4.80 14.31
N PRO A 226 0.44 3.65 15.03
CA PRO A 226 0.36 3.67 16.49
C PRO A 226 1.53 4.38 17.16
N VAL A 227 2.75 4.17 16.65
CA VAL A 227 3.97 4.80 17.20
C VAL A 227 3.97 6.31 16.93
N LEU A 228 3.66 6.73 15.71
CA LEU A 228 3.59 8.14 15.33
C LEU A 228 2.50 8.87 16.12
N TYR A 229 1.30 8.30 16.17
CA TYR A 229 0.19 8.83 16.95
C TYR A 229 0.58 9.01 18.43
N ALA A 230 1.16 7.99 19.06
CA ALA A 230 1.57 8.06 20.46
C ALA A 230 2.65 9.12 20.71
N LEU A 231 3.67 9.20 19.85
CA LEU A 231 4.76 10.17 19.97
C LEU A 231 4.26 11.61 19.79
N VAL A 232 3.49 11.87 18.73
CA VAL A 232 2.99 13.22 18.43
C VAL A 232 1.98 13.66 19.49
N SER A 233 1.09 12.77 19.94
CA SER A 233 0.14 13.07 21.02
C SER A 233 0.84 13.37 22.34
N ALA A 234 1.90 12.61 22.69
CA ALA A 234 2.70 12.89 23.89
C ALA A 234 3.39 14.25 23.82
N ILE A 235 3.95 14.61 22.66
CA ILE A 235 4.56 15.94 22.45
C ILE A 235 3.51 17.04 22.55
N ALA A 236 2.31 16.83 21.99
CA ALA A 236 1.21 17.79 22.06
C ALA A 236 0.78 18.03 23.53
N ALA A 237 0.64 16.96 24.31
CA ALA A 237 0.30 17.04 25.72
C ALA A 237 1.35 17.72 26.59
N LEU A 238 2.63 17.71 26.19
CA LEU A 238 3.72 18.44 26.88
C LEU A 238 3.79 19.93 26.51
N ARG A 239 3.12 20.35 25.43
CA ARG A 239 3.12 21.74 24.95
C ARG A 239 1.87 22.51 25.39
N GLY A 240 0.77 21.82 25.67
CA GLY A 240 -0.44 22.39 26.26
C GLY A 240 -0.35 22.48 27.77
#